data_AF-A0A395N6B3-F1
#
_entry.id   AF-A0A395N6B3-F1
#
_cell.length_a   1.000
_cell.length_b   1.000
_cell.length_c   1.000
_cell.angle_alpha   90.00
_cell.angle_beta   90.00
_cell.angle_gamma   90.00
#
_symmetry.space_group_name_H-M   'P 1'
#
loop_
_entity.id
_entity.type
_entity.pdbx_description
1 polymer ?
#
loop_
_entity_poly.entity_id
_entity_poly.type
_entity_poly.pdbx_seq_one_letter_code
_entity_poly.pdbx_strand_id
1 'polypeptide(L)'
;MYFALFNGGPQTFLFSFIIVFFAAISQAASLGEMASIQPVAGAQYHWTYYMAPQSVKRFATWIQGWSTWFGYVSLLAAIANVTIILLESMISINHPDYVAGGWHTSVLVIAMCLVHGLMNVYSFKLIPWVELVAGVLHVCPFVIFAVVLAVMGPRNPSSFWLERNISSGWDNEYIAWNLGMLTCVWSFTGRISKSASDSPS
;
A
#
# COMPACT_ATOMS: atom_id res chain seq x y z
N MET A 1 -1.09 -9.75 -0.15
CA MET A 1 -0.63 -10.97 -0.84
C MET A 1 -1.64 -12.12 -0.70
N TYR A 2 -2.13 -12.42 0.51
CA TYR A 2 -3.13 -13.46 0.76
C TYR A 2 -4.37 -13.34 -0.15
N PHE A 3 -5.00 -12.16 -0.21
CA PHE A 3 -6.19 -11.94 -1.05
C PHE A 3 -5.97 -12.17 -2.55
N ALA A 4 -4.80 -11.82 -3.09
CA ALA A 4 -4.48 -12.00 -4.52
C ALA A 4 -4.29 -13.47 -4.89
N LEU A 5 -3.56 -14.22 -4.06
CA LEU A 5 -3.35 -15.66 -4.28
C LEU A 5 -4.65 -16.45 -4.07
N PHE A 6 -5.49 -16.01 -3.13
CA PHE A 6 -6.77 -16.65 -2.80
C PHE A 6 -7.86 -16.42 -3.85
N ASN A 7 -7.90 -15.25 -4.49
CA ASN A 7 -8.94 -14.91 -5.48
C ASN A 7 -8.53 -15.19 -6.93
N GLY A 8 -7.24 -15.25 -7.25
CA GLY A 8 -6.81 -15.34 -8.65
C GLY A 8 -5.56 -16.19 -8.93
N GLY A 9 -4.98 -16.82 -7.92
CA GLY A 9 -3.79 -17.66 -8.06
C GLY A 9 -2.51 -16.93 -8.51
N PRO A 10 -1.43 -17.69 -8.78
CA PRO A 10 -0.13 -17.16 -9.21
C PRO A 10 -0.21 -16.34 -10.51
N GLN A 11 -1.09 -16.74 -11.43
CA GLN A 11 -1.30 -16.01 -12.69
C GLN A 11 -1.74 -14.57 -12.45
N THR A 12 -2.77 -14.36 -11.62
CA THR A 12 -3.29 -13.03 -11.34
C THR A 12 -2.22 -12.15 -10.74
N PHE A 13 -1.43 -12.67 -9.80
CA PHE A 13 -0.35 -11.92 -9.18
C PHE A 13 0.70 -11.43 -10.21
N LEU A 14 1.18 -12.30 -11.10
CA LEU A 14 2.19 -11.96 -12.11
C LEU A 14 1.69 -10.91 -13.10
N PHE A 15 0.51 -11.12 -13.70
CA PHE A 15 -0.04 -10.18 -14.68
C PHE A 15 -0.43 -8.84 -14.04
N SER A 16 -0.99 -8.87 -12.83
CA SER A 16 -1.28 -7.65 -12.06
C SER A 16 -0.02 -6.84 -11.82
N PHE A 17 1.08 -7.49 -11.45
CA PHE A 17 2.34 -6.81 -11.21
C PHE A 17 2.84 -6.06 -12.44
N ILE A 18 2.80 -6.69 -13.62
CA ILE A 18 3.21 -6.07 -14.89
C ILE A 18 2.34 -4.87 -15.21
N ILE A 19 1.01 -5.03 -15.16
CA ILE A 19 0.06 -3.95 -15.49
C ILE A 19 0.24 -2.76 -14.54
N VAL A 20 0.28 -3.03 -13.23
CA VAL A 20 0.44 -1.99 -12.21
C VAL A 20 1.81 -1.31 -12.31
N PHE A 21 2.86 -2.04 -12.68
CA PHE A 21 4.19 -1.47 -12.89
C PHE A 21 4.20 -0.43 -14.02
N PHE A 22 3.64 -0.76 -15.19
CA PHE A 22 3.53 0.21 -16.28
C PHE A 22 2.61 1.39 -15.94
N ALA A 23 1.49 1.14 -15.25
CA ALA A 23 0.62 2.19 -14.78
C ALA A 23 1.32 3.15 -13.81
N ALA A 24 2.11 2.60 -12.87
CA ALA A 24 2.88 3.38 -11.90
C ALA A 24 3.99 4.21 -12.57
N ILE A 25 4.67 3.66 -13.58
CA ILE A 25 5.67 4.42 -14.37
C ILE A 25 4.99 5.53 -15.16
N SER A 26 3.87 5.25 -15.83
CA SER A 26 3.11 6.25 -16.57
C SER A 26 2.64 7.40 -15.66
N GLN A 27 2.13 7.06 -14.48
CA GLN A 27 1.74 8.03 -13.46
C GLN A 27 2.95 8.86 -12.98
N ALA A 28 4.08 8.20 -12.70
CA ALA A 28 5.31 8.88 -12.30
C ALA A 28 5.87 9.80 -13.40
N ALA A 29 5.80 9.37 -14.67
CA ALA A 29 6.23 10.18 -15.81
C ALA A 29 5.36 11.43 -15.98
N SER A 30 4.03 11.29 -15.89
CA SER A 30 3.10 12.42 -15.94
C SER A 30 3.31 13.40 -14.79
N LEU A 31 3.53 12.91 -13.56
CA LEU A 31 3.88 13.75 -12.42
C LEU A 31 5.27 14.40 -12.58
N GLY A 32 6.24 13.69 -13.15
CA GLY A 32 7.57 14.23 -13.45
C GLY A 32 7.54 15.36 -14.47
N GLU A 33 6.71 15.24 -15.50
CA GLU A 33 6.48 16.30 -16.49
C GLU A 33 5.91 17.55 -15.81
N MET A 34 4.86 17.38 -14.99
CA MET A 34 4.28 18.48 -14.21
C MET A 34 5.28 19.12 -13.24
N ALA A 35 6.10 18.31 -12.56
CA ALA A 35 7.14 18.77 -11.66
C ALA A 35 8.25 19.57 -12.37
N SER A 36 8.56 19.24 -13.62
CA SER A 36 9.54 19.96 -14.43
C SER A 36 9.08 21.37 -14.82
N ILE A 37 7.76 21.57 -14.98
CA ILE A 37 7.16 22.86 -15.35
C ILE A 37 7.04 23.77 -14.12
N GLN A 38 6.60 23.22 -12.98
CA GLN A 38 6.44 23.96 -11.74
C GLN A 38 6.90 23.13 -10.52
N PRO A 39 8.16 23.29 -10.09
CA PRO A 39 8.62 22.72 -8.83
C PRO A 39 8.08 23.58 -7.67
N VAL A 40 6.94 23.20 -7.12
CA VAL A 40 6.29 23.91 -5.99
C VAL A 40 5.99 22.91 -4.87
N ALA A 41 6.30 23.26 -3.62
CA ALA A 41 5.91 22.47 -2.45
C ALA A 41 4.37 22.42 -2.32
N GLY A 42 3.79 21.23 -2.10
CA GLY A 42 2.32 21.06 -2.16
C GLY A 42 1.76 20.97 -3.60
N ALA A 43 2.61 20.53 -4.52
CA ALA A 43 2.44 20.57 -5.97
C ALA A 43 1.09 20.04 -6.49
N GLN A 44 0.52 18.98 -5.88
CA GLN A 44 -0.74 18.40 -6.34
C GLN A 44 -1.89 19.42 -6.40
N TYR A 45 -2.07 20.24 -5.36
CA TYR A 45 -3.15 21.24 -5.35
C TYR A 45 -2.83 22.44 -6.26
N HIS A 46 -1.55 22.82 -6.34
CA HIS A 46 -1.10 23.91 -7.21
C HIS A 46 -1.22 23.57 -8.70
N TRP A 47 -0.88 22.35 -9.09
CA TRP A 47 -1.00 21.87 -10.46
C TRP A 47 -2.46 21.72 -10.89
N THR A 48 -3.33 21.19 -10.01
CA THR A 48 -4.77 21.12 -10.30
C THR A 48 -5.37 22.52 -10.44
N TYR A 49 -4.96 23.47 -9.61
CA TYR A 49 -5.36 24.86 -9.78
C TYR A 49 -4.87 25.38 -11.14
N TYR A 50 -3.58 25.30 -11.46
CA TYR A 50 -3.03 25.86 -12.71
C TYR A 50 -3.59 25.25 -14.00
N MET A 51 -3.86 23.95 -14.03
CA MET A 51 -4.32 23.24 -15.23
C MET A 51 -5.84 23.22 -15.40
N ALA A 52 -6.62 23.51 -14.35
CA ALA A 52 -8.07 23.47 -14.44
C ALA A 52 -8.66 24.70 -15.18
N PRO A 53 -9.71 24.53 -16.00
CA PRO A 53 -10.42 25.64 -16.64
C PRO A 53 -10.93 26.65 -15.60
N GLN A 54 -10.91 27.96 -15.94
CA GLN A 54 -11.25 29.05 -15.02
C GLN A 54 -12.62 28.90 -14.34
N SER A 55 -13.59 28.24 -15.00
CA SER A 55 -14.92 27.97 -14.47
C SER A 55 -14.96 26.93 -13.34
N VAL A 56 -14.04 25.95 -13.36
CA VAL A 56 -14.03 24.83 -12.38
C VAL A 56 -12.82 24.83 -11.47
N LYS A 57 -11.87 25.74 -11.69
CA LYS A 57 -10.56 25.81 -11.01
C LYS A 57 -10.62 25.65 -9.50
N ARG A 58 -11.53 26.38 -8.84
CA ARG A 58 -11.71 26.34 -7.38
C ARG A 58 -12.33 25.04 -6.91
N PHE A 59 -13.34 24.54 -7.61
CA PHE A 59 -14.05 23.31 -7.28
C PHE A 59 -13.17 22.06 -7.48
N ALA A 60 -12.46 21.99 -8.61
CA ALA A 60 -11.55 20.90 -8.92
C ALA A 60 -10.40 20.81 -7.90
N THR A 61 -9.81 21.95 -7.53
CA THR A 61 -8.76 22.00 -6.49
C THR A 61 -9.30 21.56 -5.13
N TRP A 62 -10.53 21.95 -4.78
CA TRP A 62 -11.16 21.55 -3.53
C TRP A 62 -11.46 20.05 -3.47
N ILE A 63 -11.99 19.46 -4.54
CA ILE A 63 -12.20 18.01 -4.66
C ILE A 63 -10.87 17.26 -4.58
N GLN A 64 -9.83 17.72 -5.28
CA GLN A 64 -8.49 17.14 -5.19
C GLN A 64 -8.00 17.18 -3.73
N GLY A 65 -8.20 18.32 -3.05
CA GLY A 65 -8.04 18.55 -1.61
C GLY A 65 -8.51 17.37 -0.77
N TRP A 66 -9.83 17.21 -0.79
CA TRP A 66 -10.54 16.19 -0.02
C TRP A 66 -10.17 14.78 -0.43
N SER A 67 -10.00 14.52 -1.72
CA SER A 67 -9.66 13.18 -2.22
C SER A 67 -8.31 12.72 -1.68
N THR A 68 -7.30 13.60 -1.69
CA THR A 68 -5.99 13.30 -1.09
C THR A 68 -6.09 13.10 0.42
N TRP A 69 -6.86 13.94 1.13
CA TRP A 69 -7.05 13.80 2.58
C TRP A 69 -7.73 12.47 2.96
N PHE A 70 -8.84 12.11 2.30
CA PHE A 70 -9.49 10.82 2.48
C PHE A 70 -8.56 9.65 2.13
N GLY A 71 -7.73 9.81 1.09
CA GLY A 71 -6.71 8.83 0.72
C GLY A 71 -5.72 8.57 1.86
N TYR A 72 -5.19 9.62 2.50
CA TYR A 72 -4.27 9.48 3.63
C TYR A 72 -4.94 8.85 4.86
N VAL A 73 -6.16 9.27 5.20
CA VAL A 73 -6.91 8.71 6.35
C VAL A 73 -7.21 7.23 6.12
N SER A 74 -7.68 6.87 4.92
CA SER A 74 -7.96 5.48 4.55
C SER A 74 -6.69 4.63 4.54
N LEU A 75 -5.57 5.17 4.04
CA LEU A 75 -4.28 4.47 4.03
C LEU A 75 -3.79 4.18 5.45
N LEU A 76 -3.87 5.16 6.37
CA LEU A 76 -3.49 4.96 7.77
C LEU A 76 -4.34 3.85 8.42
N ALA A 77 -5.67 3.90 8.23
CA ALA A 77 -6.58 2.90 8.76
C ALA A 77 -6.29 1.50 8.19
N ALA A 78 -6.00 1.41 6.88
CA ALA A 78 -5.66 0.15 6.23
C ALA A 78 -4.38 -0.47 6.78
N ILE A 79 -3.31 0.33 6.95
CA ILE A 79 -2.02 -0.15 7.50
C ILE A 79 -2.17 -0.62 8.95
N ALA A 80 -2.91 0.15 9.77
CA ALA A 80 -3.19 -0.22 11.15
C ALA A 80 -3.95 -1.56 11.21
N ASN A 81 -4.98 -1.73 10.36
CA ASN A 81 -5.75 -2.96 10.30
C ASN A 81 -4.89 -4.18 9.94
N VAL A 82 -4.06 -4.08 8.89
CA VAL A 82 -3.16 -5.18 8.50
C VAL A 82 -2.20 -5.55 9.62
N THR A 83 -1.69 -4.56 10.37
CA THR A 83 -0.76 -4.81 11.48
C THR A 83 -1.44 -5.53 12.64
N ILE A 84 -2.68 -5.16 12.98
CA ILE A 84 -3.45 -5.83 14.02
C ILE A 84 -3.83 -7.25 13.60
N ILE A 85 -4.23 -7.48 12.35
CA ILE A 85 -4.51 -8.84 11.85
C ILE A 85 -3.27 -9.73 11.98
N LEU A 86 -2.07 -9.21 11.68
CA LEU A 86 -0.82 -9.95 11.88
C LEU A 86 -0.56 -10.24 13.36
N LEU A 87 -0.79 -9.25 14.23
CA LEU A 87 -0.66 -9.43 15.68
C LEU A 87 -1.62 -10.50 16.21
N GLU A 88 -2.89 -10.46 15.82
CA GLU A 88 -3.90 -11.46 16.18
C GLU A 88 -3.55 -12.85 15.65
N SER A 89 -2.99 -12.93 14.44
CA SER A 89 -2.49 -14.19 13.87
C SER A 89 -1.35 -14.77 14.72
N MET A 90 -0.44 -13.93 15.21
CA MET A 90 0.64 -14.38 16.12
C MET A 90 0.10 -14.84 17.48
N ILE A 91 -0.91 -14.16 18.02
CA ILE A 91 -1.56 -14.54 19.28
C ILE A 91 -2.27 -15.89 19.13
N SER A 92 -3.01 -16.09 18.03
CA SER A 92 -3.74 -17.33 17.75
C SER A 92 -2.80 -18.55 17.66
N ILE A 93 -1.59 -18.37 17.14
CA ILE A 93 -0.57 -19.45 17.07
C ILE A 93 -0.07 -19.84 18.46
N ASN A 94 0.07 -18.88 19.38
CA ASN A 94 0.59 -19.14 20.73
C ASN A 94 -0.49 -19.56 21.73
N HIS A 95 -1.75 -19.17 21.50
CA HIS A 95 -2.89 -19.46 22.36
C HIS A 95 -4.05 -20.02 21.54
N PRO A 96 -4.13 -21.36 21.38
CA PRO A 96 -5.17 -22.00 20.56
C PRO A 96 -6.59 -21.82 21.11
N ASP A 97 -6.74 -21.47 22.40
CA ASP A 97 -8.03 -21.17 23.03
C ASP A 97 -8.51 -19.73 22.78
N TYR A 98 -7.68 -18.87 22.18
CA TYR A 98 -8.03 -17.48 21.91
C TYR A 98 -8.86 -17.36 20.63
N VAL A 99 -10.16 -17.18 20.81
CA VAL A 99 -11.07 -16.81 19.71
C VAL A 99 -11.15 -15.28 19.65
N ALA A 100 -10.59 -14.70 18.60
CA ALA A 100 -10.69 -13.26 18.35
C ALA A 100 -12.17 -12.88 18.16
N GLY A 101 -12.74 -12.16 19.13
CA GLY A 101 -14.08 -11.59 19.00
C GLY A 101 -14.08 -10.47 17.96
N GLY A 102 -15.17 -10.32 17.18
CA GLY A 102 -15.23 -9.34 16.09
C GLY A 102 -14.98 -7.88 16.48
N TRP A 103 -15.04 -7.54 17.77
CA TRP A 103 -14.75 -6.20 18.29
C TRP A 103 -13.28 -6.01 18.72
N HIS A 104 -12.52 -7.09 18.95
CA HIS A 104 -11.12 -7.01 19.41
C HIS A 104 -10.26 -6.29 18.37
N THR A 105 -10.36 -6.69 17.11
CA THR A 105 -9.61 -6.07 16.01
C THR A 105 -9.89 -4.57 15.92
N SER A 106 -11.15 -4.14 16.03
CA SER A 106 -11.52 -2.72 15.95
C SER A 106 -10.95 -1.89 17.10
N VAL A 107 -11.00 -2.40 18.34
CA VAL A 107 -10.44 -1.69 19.51
C VAL A 107 -8.92 -1.61 19.42
N LEU A 108 -8.26 -2.68 19.00
CA LEU A 108 -6.81 -2.71 18.82
C LEU A 108 -6.37 -1.74 17.71
N VAL A 109 -7.12 -1.64 16.61
CA VAL A 109 -6.85 -0.66 15.54
C VAL A 109 -6.97 0.77 16.06
N ILE A 110 -8.03 1.08 16.82
CA ILE A 110 -8.21 2.41 17.42
C ILE A 110 -7.06 2.72 18.39
N ALA A 111 -6.70 1.77 19.26
CA ALA A 111 -5.58 1.94 20.20
C ALA A 111 -4.26 2.19 19.46
N MET A 112 -4.00 1.44 18.37
CA MET A 112 -2.80 1.63 17.56
C MET A 112 -2.76 3.01 16.89
N CYS A 113 -3.89 3.49 16.35
CA CYS A 113 -4.00 4.83 15.80
C CYS A 113 -3.73 5.93 16.85
N LEU A 114 -4.22 5.75 18.08
CA LEU A 114 -3.93 6.67 19.18
C LEU A 114 -2.44 6.70 19.52
N VAL A 115 -1.78 5.54 19.59
CA VAL A 115 -0.33 5.46 19.84
C VAL A 115 0.46 6.15 18.73
N HIS A 116 0.11 5.92 17.46
CA HIS A 116 0.75 6.63 16.34
C HIS A 116 0.54 8.14 16.39
N GLY A 117 -0.67 8.59 16.79
CA GLY A 117 -0.97 10.00 16.99
C GLY A 117 -0.10 10.62 18.09
N LEU A 118 0.01 9.95 19.24
CA LEU A 118 0.87 10.39 20.35
C LEU A 118 2.34 10.44 19.93
N MET A 119 2.84 9.42 19.23
CA MET A 119 4.21 9.43 18.71
C MET A 119 4.47 10.58 17.74
N ASN A 120 3.50 10.93 16.88
CA ASN A 120 3.64 12.07 15.98
C ASN A 120 3.72 13.40 16.73
N VAL A 121 2.95 13.56 17.81
CA VAL A 121 2.94 14.79 18.62
C VAL A 121 4.21 14.94 19.47
N TYR A 122 4.64 13.87 20.14
CA TYR A 122 5.72 13.95 21.15
C TYR A 122 7.11 13.58 20.61
N SER A 123 7.20 12.72 19.59
CA SER A 123 8.44 12.05 19.18
C SER A 123 8.85 12.35 17.74
N PHE A 124 8.51 13.53 17.20
CA PHE A 124 8.83 13.90 15.82
C PHE A 124 10.33 13.74 15.47
N LYS A 125 11.21 14.01 16.44
CA LYS A 125 12.67 13.85 16.27
C LYS A 125 13.14 12.39 16.18
N LEU A 126 12.34 11.44 16.67
CA LEU A 126 12.65 10.00 16.65
C LEU A 126 12.18 9.33 15.35
N ILE A 127 11.26 9.96 14.61
CA ILE A 127 10.68 9.42 13.37
C ILE A 127 11.76 9.03 12.35
N PRO A 128 12.79 9.85 12.06
CA PRO A 128 13.81 9.47 11.08
C PRO A 128 14.61 8.23 11.48
N TRP A 129 14.86 8.05 12.77
CA TRP A 129 15.56 6.87 13.29
C TRP A 129 14.71 5.61 13.19
N VAL A 130 13.42 5.71 13.52
CA VAL A 130 12.48 4.60 13.37
C VAL A 130 12.33 4.23 11.90
N GLU A 131 12.26 5.19 10.99
CA GLU A 131 12.20 4.95 9.54
C GLU A 131 13.46 4.22 9.05
N LEU A 132 14.65 4.62 9.52
CA LEU A 132 15.91 3.96 9.16
C LEU A 132 15.96 2.52 9.68
N VAL A 133 15.61 2.29 10.95
CA VAL A 133 15.57 0.94 11.54
C VAL A 133 14.52 0.08 10.83
N ALA A 134 13.33 0.62 10.54
CA ALA A 134 12.29 -0.08 9.80
C ALA A 134 12.76 -0.44 8.38
N GLY A 135 13.50 0.45 7.72
CA GLY A 135 14.10 0.20 6.41
C GLY A 135 15.11 -0.96 6.45
N VAL A 136 16.04 -0.94 7.40
CA VAL A 136 17.00 -2.04 7.60
C VAL A 136 16.27 -3.35 7.91
N LEU A 137 15.28 -3.32 8.81
CA LEU A 137 14.46 -4.47 9.16
C LEU A 137 13.53 -4.95 8.04
N HIS A 138 13.29 -4.17 6.99
CA HIS A 138 12.59 -4.66 5.80
C HIS A 138 13.54 -5.33 4.82
N VAL A 139 14.70 -4.71 4.57
CA VAL A 139 15.67 -5.21 3.58
C VAL A 139 16.33 -6.50 4.06
N CYS A 140 16.76 -6.58 5.32
CA CYS A 140 17.47 -7.75 5.83
C CYS A 140 16.62 -9.04 5.75
N PRO A 141 15.39 -9.10 6.30
CA PRO A 141 14.54 -10.29 6.17
C PRO A 141 14.13 -10.56 4.73
N PHE A 142 13.92 -9.54 3.89
CA PHE A 142 13.61 -9.76 2.47
C PHE A 142 14.70 -10.58 1.78
N VAL A 143 15.97 -10.21 1.97
CA VAL A 143 17.10 -10.96 1.40
C VAL A 143 17.19 -12.37 2.00
N ILE A 144 17.01 -12.50 3.31
CA ILE A 144 17.04 -13.80 3.99
C ILE A 144 15.95 -14.72 3.45
N PHE A 145 14.70 -14.27 3.41
CA PHE A 145 13.58 -15.06 2.88
C PHE A 145 13.76 -15.39 1.40
N ALA A 146 14.27 -14.46 0.59
CA ALA A 146 14.57 -14.72 -0.81
C ALA A 146 15.60 -15.85 -0.97
N VAL A 147 16.68 -15.83 -0.19
CA VAL A 147 17.71 -16.90 -0.21
C VAL A 147 17.16 -18.22 0.30
N VAL A 148 16.43 -18.22 1.42
CA VAL A 148 15.81 -19.43 1.99
C VAL A 148 14.84 -20.07 0.99
N LEU A 149 13.98 -19.27 0.36
CA LEU A 149 13.05 -19.78 -0.65
C LEU A 149 13.76 -20.24 -1.93
N ALA A 150 14.86 -19.59 -2.32
CA ALA A 150 15.64 -20.03 -3.48
C ALA A 150 16.35 -21.38 -3.24
N VAL A 151 16.82 -21.63 -2.02
CA VAL A 151 17.55 -22.86 -1.65
C VAL A 151 16.61 -24.00 -1.27
N MET A 152 15.57 -23.71 -0.49
CA MET A 152 14.67 -24.72 0.10
C MET A 152 13.30 -24.82 -0.61
N GLY A 153 13.01 -23.92 -1.56
CA GLY A 153 11.72 -23.87 -2.23
C GLY A 153 11.48 -25.07 -3.14
N PRO A 154 10.29 -25.69 -3.10
CA PRO A 154 9.92 -26.72 -4.07
C PRO A 154 9.88 -26.12 -5.48
N ARG A 155 10.51 -26.81 -6.43
CA ARG A 155 10.55 -26.39 -7.84
C ARG A 155 9.24 -26.77 -8.52
N ASN A 156 8.38 -25.78 -8.74
CA ASN A 156 7.13 -25.98 -9.46
C ASN A 156 7.36 -25.98 -10.98
N PRO A 157 6.57 -26.76 -11.75
CA PRO A 157 6.58 -26.71 -13.20
C PRO A 157 6.20 -25.31 -13.70
N SER A 158 6.64 -24.93 -14.90
CA SER A 158 6.34 -23.61 -15.49
C SER A 158 4.85 -23.35 -15.68
N SER A 159 4.02 -24.40 -15.72
CA SER A 159 2.55 -24.31 -15.74
C SER A 159 1.96 -23.62 -14.49
N PHE A 160 2.65 -23.68 -13.36
CA PHE A 160 2.21 -23.09 -12.09
C PHE A 160 1.98 -21.57 -12.19
N TRP A 161 2.75 -20.88 -13.02
CA TRP A 161 2.59 -19.43 -13.24
C TRP A 161 1.35 -19.07 -14.07
N LEU A 162 0.80 -20.05 -14.79
CA LEU A 162 -0.43 -19.93 -15.56
C LEU A 162 -1.62 -20.59 -14.85
N GLU A 163 -1.40 -21.21 -13.69
CA GLU A 163 -2.47 -21.80 -12.90
C GLU A 163 -3.33 -20.72 -12.26
N ARG A 164 -4.65 -20.90 -12.40
CA ARG A 164 -5.67 -20.07 -11.75
C ARG A 164 -6.24 -20.84 -10.59
N ASN A 165 -6.33 -20.17 -9.45
CA ASN A 165 -7.01 -20.70 -8.27
C ASN A 165 -8.04 -19.66 -7.84
N ILE A 166 -9.32 -20.02 -7.90
CA ILE A 166 -10.44 -19.22 -7.40
C ILE A 166 -10.99 -19.97 -6.19
N SER A 167 -10.46 -19.66 -5.01
CA SER A 167 -10.95 -20.23 -3.75
C SER A 167 -11.94 -19.30 -3.03
N SER A 168 -12.29 -18.17 -3.66
CA SER A 168 -13.09 -17.10 -3.08
C SER A 168 -14.60 -17.23 -3.24
N GLY A 169 -15.07 -18.27 -3.94
CA GLY A 169 -16.51 -18.53 -4.13
C GLY A 169 -17.20 -17.63 -5.17
N TRP A 170 -16.44 -16.87 -5.97
CA TRP A 170 -16.97 -16.09 -7.08
C TRP A 170 -17.08 -16.97 -8.34
N ASP A 171 -18.28 -17.13 -8.89
CA ASP A 171 -18.50 -17.85 -10.17
C ASP A 171 -17.92 -17.11 -11.38
N ASN A 172 -17.70 -15.80 -11.27
CA ASN A 172 -17.18 -14.97 -12.36
C ASN A 172 -15.67 -14.73 -12.22
N GLU A 173 -14.89 -15.38 -13.08
CA GLU A 173 -13.43 -15.28 -13.12
C GLU A 173 -12.91 -13.84 -13.28
N TYR A 174 -13.63 -13.00 -14.04
CA TYR A 174 -13.22 -11.61 -14.24
C TYR A 174 -13.29 -10.80 -12.95
N ILE A 175 -14.33 -11.01 -12.13
CA ILE A 175 -14.49 -10.29 -10.87
C ILE A 175 -13.39 -10.72 -9.90
N ALA A 176 -13.14 -12.02 -9.79
CA ALA A 176 -12.11 -12.58 -8.93
C ALA A 176 -10.70 -12.08 -9.33
N TRP A 177 -10.42 -11.99 -10.63
CA TRP A 177 -9.17 -11.45 -11.16
C TRP A 177 -8.99 -9.97 -10.80
N ASN A 178 -10.01 -9.13 -11.02
CA ASN A 178 -9.97 -7.70 -10.68
C ASN A 178 -9.78 -7.46 -9.17
N LEU A 179 -10.44 -8.26 -8.32
CA LEU A 179 -10.26 -8.21 -6.87
C LEU A 179 -8.83 -8.59 -6.45
N GLY A 180 -8.24 -9.58 -7.14
CA GLY A 180 -6.84 -9.95 -6.94
C GLY A 180 -5.88 -8.81 -7.31
N MET A 181 -6.16 -8.08 -8.39
CA MET A 181 -5.33 -6.94 -8.83
C MET A 181 -5.27 -5.81 -7.80
N LEU A 182 -6.36 -5.54 -7.06
CA LEU A 182 -6.42 -4.47 -6.05
C LEU A 182 -5.30 -4.59 -5.00
N THR A 183 -4.95 -5.83 -4.64
CA THR A 183 -3.88 -6.09 -3.68
C THR A 183 -2.52 -5.66 -4.21
N CYS A 184 -2.28 -5.82 -5.52
CA CYS A 184 -1.04 -5.38 -6.16
C CYS A 184 -0.98 -3.86 -6.30
N VAL A 185 -2.11 -3.21 -6.62
CA VAL A 185 -2.20 -1.75 -6.69
C VAL A 185 -1.81 -1.10 -5.36
N TRP A 186 -2.29 -1.65 -4.24
CA TRP A 186 -2.00 -1.14 -2.90
C TRP A 186 -0.49 -1.07 -2.60
N SER A 187 0.28 -2.04 -3.08
CA SER A 187 1.74 -2.07 -2.91
C SER A 187 2.47 -0.90 -3.62
N PHE A 188 1.87 -0.30 -4.66
CA PHE A 188 2.47 0.79 -5.42
C PHE A 188 1.98 2.19 -5.00
N THR A 189 0.97 2.29 -4.13
CA THR A 189 0.33 3.57 -3.74
C THR A 189 1.27 4.52 -2.96
N GLY A 190 2.39 4.05 -2.41
CA GLY A 190 3.28 4.85 -1.55
C GLY A 190 4.21 5.87 -2.24
N ARG A 191 4.22 5.99 -3.56
CA ARG A 191 5.31 6.71 -4.28
C ARG A 191 5.14 8.22 -4.51
N ILE A 192 4.08 8.86 -4.00
CA ILE A 192 3.74 10.23 -4.44
C ILE A 192 4.22 11.35 -3.47
N SER A 193 4.76 11.03 -2.29
CA SER A 193 5.04 12.06 -1.26
C SER A 193 6.48 12.60 -1.21
N LYS A 194 7.49 11.87 -1.71
CA LYS A 194 8.92 12.23 -1.49
C LYS A 194 9.55 13.17 -2.54
N SER A 195 8.81 13.71 -3.50
CA SER A 195 9.42 14.52 -4.57
C SER A 195 9.63 16.02 -4.24
N ALA A 196 9.41 16.48 -3.01
CA ALA A 196 9.34 17.93 -2.74
C ALA A 196 10.07 18.43 -1.47
N SER A 197 10.98 17.67 -0.85
CA SER A 197 11.74 18.19 0.31
C SER A 197 13.13 18.73 -0.01
N ASP A 198 13.65 18.54 -1.22
CA ASP A 198 15.05 18.86 -1.53
C ASP A 198 15.12 20.02 -2.53
N SER A 199 14.67 21.21 -2.12
CA SER A 199 15.17 22.46 -2.68
C SER A 199 15.97 23.19 -1.60
N PRO A 200 17.31 23.32 -1.74
CA PRO A 200 18.11 24.08 -0.81
C PRO A 200 17.73 25.56 -0.90
N SER A 201 17.39 26.15 0.25
CA SER A 201 17.48 27.60 0.46
C SER A 201 18.93 28.04 0.49
#